data_AF-D4CFI1-F1
#
_entry.id   AF-D4CFI1-F1
#
_cell.length_a   1.000
_cell.length_b   1.000
_cell.length_c   1.000
_cell.angle_alpha   90.00
_cell.angle_beta   90.00
_cell.angle_gamma   90.00
#
_symmetry.space_group_name_H-M   'P 1'
#
loop_
_entity.id
_entity.type
_entity.pdbx_description
1 polymer ?
#
loop_
_entity_poly.entity_id
_entity_poly.type
_entity_poly.pdbx_seq_one_letter_code
_entity_poly.pdbx_strand_id
1 'polypeptide(L)' 'MDKGKVSRAKIDKRREMQMEKQEESRYETCIFCRKATDVPKEKDISERNYYIEGAGQLCRECYFEIYGSRRSQNGNTGLF' A
#
# COMPACT_ATOMS: atom_id res chain seq x y z
N MET A 1 -27.27 -17.90 -30.76
CA MET A 1 -26.02 -17.58 -30.03
C MET A 1 -26.24 -16.24 -29.33
N ASP A 2 -26.69 -16.28 -28.09
CA ASP A 2 -27.13 -15.10 -27.32
C ASP A 2 -25.91 -14.31 -26.83
N LYS A 3 -25.55 -13.22 -27.51
CA LYS A 3 -24.56 -12.28 -27.01
C LYS A 3 -25.24 -11.46 -25.92
N GLY A 4 -25.10 -11.94 -24.68
CA GLY A 4 -25.75 -11.39 -23.50
C GLY A 4 -25.67 -9.86 -23.44
N LYS A 5 -26.84 -9.22 -23.41
CA LYS A 5 -26.98 -7.77 -23.26
C LYS A 5 -26.57 -7.38 -21.83
N VAL A 6 -25.31 -6.97 -21.65
CA VAL A 6 -24.85 -6.38 -20.39
C VAL A 6 -25.52 -5.01 -20.24
N SER A 7 -26.21 -4.77 -19.11
CA SER A 7 -26.90 -3.50 -18.87
C SER A 7 -25.90 -2.34 -18.74
N ARG A 8 -26.30 -1.14 -19.18
CA ARG A 8 -25.45 0.06 -19.11
C ARG A 8 -24.94 0.32 -17.68
N ALA A 9 -25.81 0.16 -16.68
CA ALA A 9 -25.46 0.28 -15.27
C ALA A 9 -24.34 -0.71 -14.83
N LYS A 10 -24.30 -1.94 -15.36
CA LYS A 10 -23.22 -2.89 -15.08
C LYS A 10 -21.87 -2.43 -15.66
N ILE A 11 -21.90 -1.72 -16.80
CA ILE A 11 -20.70 -1.18 -17.45
C ILE A 11 -20.17 0.00 -16.65
N ASP A 12 -21.02 0.95 -16.26
CA ASP A 12 -20.62 2.15 -15.52
C ASP A 12 -20.04 1.76 -14.14
N LYS A 13 -20.71 0.85 -13.41
CA LYS A 13 -20.21 0.32 -12.13
C LYS A 13 -18.85 -0.37 -12.26
N ARG A 14 -18.60 -1.09 -13.36
CA ARG A 14 -17.29 -1.74 -13.59
C ARG A 14 -16.19 -0.71 -13.83
N ARG A 15 -16.49 0.40 -14.49
CA ARG A 15 -15.53 1.48 -14.77
C ARG A 15 -15.15 2.21 -13.47
N GLU A 16 -16.12 2.50 -12.61
CA GLU A 16 -15.88 3.10 -11.29
C GLU A 16 -14.92 2.26 -10.44
N MET A 17 -15.20 0.95 -10.29
CA MET A 17 -14.30 0.04 -9.55
C MET A 17 -12.91 -0.05 -10.17
N GLN A 18 -12.79 0.08 -11.49
CA GLN A 18 -11.48 0.09 -12.16
C GLN A 18 -10.70 1.37 -11.87
N MET A 19 -11.36 2.52 -11.81
CA MET A 19 -10.74 3.79 -11.47
C MET A 19 -10.27 3.83 -10.01
N GLU A 20 -11.11 3.40 -9.06
CA GLU A 20 -10.74 3.29 -7.64
C GLU A 20 -9.53 2.37 -7.44
N LYS A 21 -9.54 1.20 -8.09
CA LYS A 21 -8.42 0.27 -8.04
C LYS A 21 -7.15 0.86 -8.66
N GLN A 22 -7.28 1.61 -9.74
CA GLN A 22 -6.14 2.32 -10.34
C GLN A 22 -5.59 3.36 -9.38
N GLU A 23 -6.45 4.14 -8.72
CA GLU A 23 -6.06 5.15 -7.74
C GLU A 23 -5.31 4.53 -6.55
N GLU A 24 -5.83 3.44 -5.97
CA GLU A 24 -5.14 2.71 -4.90
C GLU A 24 -3.77 2.19 -5.36
N SER A 25 -3.66 1.74 -6.61
CA SER A 25 -2.41 1.24 -7.18
C SER A 25 -1.36 2.33 -7.44
N ARG A 26 -1.70 3.61 -7.34
CA ARG A 26 -0.75 4.74 -7.49
C ARG A 26 0.15 4.92 -6.27
N TYR A 27 -0.24 4.34 -5.13
CA TYR A 27 0.52 4.43 -3.90
C TYR A 27 1.34 3.17 -3.64
N GLU A 28 2.44 3.34 -2.93
CA GLU A 28 3.27 2.25 -2.45
C GLU A 28 2.51 1.35 -1.47
N THR A 29 2.98 0.12 -1.30
CA THR A 29 2.39 -0.84 -0.36
C THR A 29 3.37 -1.11 0.76
N CYS A 30 2.91 -0.99 2.00
CA CYS A 30 3.73 -1.28 3.17
C CYS A 30 4.24 -2.73 3.11
N ILE A 31 5.55 -2.91 3.14
CA ILE A 31 6.17 -4.25 3.06
C ILE A 31 5.86 -5.12 4.28
N PHE A 32 5.51 -4.50 5.41
CA PHE A 32 5.18 -5.18 6.66
C PHE A 32 3.69 -5.54 6.76
N CYS A 33 2.79 -4.55 6.73
CA CYS A 33 1.36 -4.76 6.94
C CYS A 33 0.52 -4.92 5.66
N ARG A 34 1.14 -4.76 4.47
CA ARG A 34 0.52 -4.91 3.15
C ARG A 34 -0.62 -3.93 2.83
N LYS A 35 -0.78 -2.87 3.62
CA LYS A 35 -1.72 -1.77 3.34
C LYS A 35 -1.08 -0.76 2.38
N ALA A 36 -1.90 -0.12 1.55
CA ALA A 36 -1.48 1.04 0.76
C ALA A 36 -0.98 2.16 1.70
N THR A 37 0.10 2.82 1.32
CA THR A 37 0.63 3.99 2.03
C THR A 37 0.10 5.27 1.38
N ASP A 38 0.47 6.43 1.93
CA ASP A 38 0.26 7.74 1.35
C ASP A 38 1.39 8.17 0.39
N VAL A 39 2.38 7.30 0.16
CA VAL A 39 3.55 7.59 -0.68
C VAL A 39 3.26 7.21 -2.13
N PRO A 40 3.25 8.15 -3.09
CA PRO A 40 3.05 7.83 -4.50
C PRO A 40 4.22 7.04 -5.09
N LYS A 41 3.93 6.07 -5.97
CA LYS A 41 4.94 5.29 -6.70
C LYS A 41 5.82 6.13 -7.63
N GLU A 42 5.31 7.28 -8.07
CA GLU A 42 6.03 8.23 -8.93
C GLU A 42 6.98 9.14 -8.14
N LYS A 43 6.80 9.25 -6.82
CA LYS A 43 7.66 10.10 -5.98
C LYS A 43 9.09 9.58 -6.01
N ASP A 44 10.08 10.45 -6.15
CA ASP A 44 11.48 10.02 -6.16
C ASP A 44 11.85 9.34 -4.84
N ILE A 45 12.66 8.28 -4.91
CA ILE A 45 13.04 7.47 -3.75
C ILE A 45 13.71 8.32 -2.66
N SER A 46 14.54 9.30 -3.05
CA SER A 46 15.23 10.19 -2.11
C SER A 46 14.30 11.08 -1.29
N GLU A 47 13.05 11.24 -1.74
CA GLU A 47 12.02 12.06 -1.09
C GLU A 47 10.97 11.22 -0.34
N ARG A 48 11.10 9.88 -0.34
CA ARG A 48 10.14 8.98 0.33
C ARG A 48 10.46 8.83 1.81
N ASN A 49 9.60 9.38 2.66
CA ASN A 49 9.65 9.09 4.08
C ASN A 49 9.43 7.59 4.31
N TYR A 50 10.18 6.99 5.26
CA TYR A 50 10.03 5.60 5.68
C TYR A 50 10.32 4.55 4.59
N TYR A 51 10.99 4.93 3.50
CA TYR A 51 11.53 3.98 2.55
C TYR A 51 12.79 3.33 3.11
N ILE A 52 12.88 2.01 2.96
CA ILE A 52 14.04 1.23 3.39
C ILE A 52 14.76 0.75 2.12
N GLU A 53 15.99 1.23 1.92
CA GLU A 53 16.81 0.88 0.76
C GLU A 53 16.93 -0.64 0.60
N GLY A 54 16.60 -1.13 -0.60
CA GLY A 54 16.63 -2.56 -0.93
C GLY A 54 15.48 -3.41 -0.36
N ALA A 55 14.69 -2.91 0.59
CA ALA A 55 13.56 -3.65 1.16
C ALA A 55 12.20 -3.15 0.68
N GLY A 56 12.04 -1.83 0.50
CA GLY A 56 10.80 -1.20 0.04
C GLY A 56 10.20 -0.22 1.05
N GLN A 57 8.93 0.11 0.83
CA GLN A 57 8.22 1.16 1.58
C GLN A 57 7.56 0.63 2.86
N LEU A 58 7.70 1.34 3.98
CA LEU A 58 6.86 1.15 5.17
C LEU A 58 5.77 2.23 5.26
N CYS A 59 4.64 1.91 5.89
CA CYS A 59 3.73 2.95 6.38
C CYS A 59 4.30 3.58 7.66
N ARG A 60 3.80 4.76 8.01
CA ARG A 60 4.24 5.54 9.17
C ARG A 60 4.17 4.72 10.46
N GLU A 61 3.07 3.99 10.68
CA GLU A 61 2.84 3.19 11.88
C GLU A 61 3.88 2.08 12.02
N CYS A 62 4.08 1.27 10.98
CA CYS A 62 5.04 0.18 11.01
C CYS A 62 6.49 0.69 11.17
N TYR A 63 6.82 1.84 10.57
CA TYR A 63 8.12 2.46 10.78
C TYR A 63 8.36 2.81 12.26
N PHE A 64 7.38 3.42 12.93
CA PHE A 64 7.52 3.77 14.36
C PHE A 64 7.43 2.56 15.30
N GLU A 65 6.72 1.51 14.92
CA GLU A 65 6.71 0.25 15.66
C GLU A 65 8.09 -0.42 15.64
N ILE A 66 8.74 -0.45 14.47
CA ILE A 66 10.04 -1.10 14.28
C ILE A 66 11.19 -0.22 14.80
N TYR A 67 11.19 1.08 14.48
CA TYR A 67 12.32 2.00 14.75
C TYR A 67 12.01 3.07 15.80
N GLY A 68 10.75 3.36 16.06
CA GLY A 68 10.30 4.51 16.86
C GLY A 68 10.40 4.35 18.38
N SER A 69 10.72 3.17 18.90
CA SER A 69 10.73 2.93 20.35
C SER A 69 11.97 2.20 20.84
N ARG A 70 13.07 2.94 21.02
CA ARG A 70 13.90 2.73 22.22
C ARG A 70 13.22 3.44 23.39
N ARG A 71 12.22 2.79 24.00
CA ARG A 71 11.99 2.86 25.46
C ARG A 71 10.96 1.82 25.92
N SER A 72 11.50 0.88 26.71
CA SER A 72 10.89 -0.26 27.42
C SER A 72 10.67 -1.54 26.61
N GLN A 73 11.61 -2.47 26.76
CA GLN A 73 11.47 -3.86 26.35
C GLN A 73 10.24 -4.50 27.03
N ASN A 74 9.55 -5.38 26.29
CA ASN A 74 9.05 -6.66 26.78
C ASN A 74 8.56 -7.52 25.60
N GLY A 75 9.32 -8.58 25.28
CA GLY A 75 8.78 -9.75 24.57
C GLY A 75 9.25 -9.98 23.13
N ASN A 76 10.26 -10.85 23.01
CA ASN A 76 10.58 -11.68 21.84
C ASN A 76 11.32 -11.04 20.66
N THR A 77 12.64 -10.90 20.81
CA THR A 77 13.57 -10.82 19.68
C THR A 77 13.64 -12.17 18.97
N GLY A 78 12.73 -12.41 18.03
CA GLY A 78 12.94 -13.37 16.95
C GLY A 78 13.72 -12.69 15.83
N LEU A 79 15.04 -12.51 16.01
CA LEU A 79 15.93 -12.33 14.87
C LEU A 79 15.93 -13.65 14.09
N PHE A 80 15.69 -13.56 12.77
CA PHE A 80 15.98 -14.65 11.83
C PHE A 80 17.49 -14.90 11.75
#